data_AF-A0A1F8SD04-F1
#
_entry.id   AF-A0A1F8SD04-F1
#
_cell.length_a   1.000
_cell.length_b   1.000
_cell.length_c   1.000
_cell.angle_alpha   90.00
_cell.angle_beta   90.00
_cell.angle_gamma   90.00
#
_symmetry.space_group_name_H-M   'P 1'
#
loop_
_entity.id
_entity.type
_entity.pdbx_description
1 polymer ?
#
loop_
_entity_poly.entity_id
_entity_poly.type
_entity_poly.pdbx_seq_one_letter_code
_entity_poly.pdbx_strand_id
1 'polypeptide(L)'
;MIFPEGTRSPTGALQEAKDGLATLALRTGAAILPIGVNNSDAVWPKGRKMPMPFPRHTISVRIGEPFLAADVVPPGSDRRAAKSIATTAIMGRIAELLDQRHRGVYGGVVSDEAAPGA
;
A
#
# COMPACT_ATOMS: atom_id res chain seq x y z
N MET A 1 10.87 1.96 7.68
CA MET A 1 9.78 2.25 6.72
C MET A 1 10.16 1.70 5.36
N ILE A 2 9.27 0.96 4.71
CA ILE A 2 9.54 0.29 3.42
C ILE A 2 8.44 0.70 2.44
N PHE A 3 8.80 1.07 1.22
CA PHE A 3 7.86 1.29 0.11
C PHE A 3 7.85 0.03 -0.78
N PRO A 4 6.74 -0.74 -0.83
CA PRO A 4 6.71 -2.01 -1.53
C PRO A 4 7.01 -1.90 -3.04
N GLU A 5 6.62 -0.80 -3.68
CA GLU A 5 6.86 -0.50 -5.10
C GLU A 5 8.34 -0.18 -5.40
N GLY A 6 9.09 0.27 -4.39
CA GLY A 6 10.51 0.62 -4.50
C GLY A 6 10.83 1.87 -5.31
N THR A 7 9.84 2.60 -5.84
CA THR A 7 10.00 3.89 -6.51
C THR A 7 8.72 4.72 -6.38
N ARG A 8 8.82 6.04 -6.52
CA ARG A 8 7.62 6.91 -6.59
C ARG A 8 6.80 6.58 -7.83
N SER A 9 5.48 6.60 -7.70
CA SER A 9 4.57 6.43 -8.82
C SER A 9 4.65 7.60 -9.81
N PRO A 10 4.70 7.34 -11.13
CA PRO A 10 4.57 8.40 -12.15
C PRO A 10 3.16 8.99 -12.22
N THR A 11 2.13 8.22 -11.86
CA THR A 11 0.71 8.58 -11.98
C THR A 11 0.05 8.91 -10.64
N GLY A 12 0.75 8.67 -9.53
CA GLY A 12 0.20 8.78 -8.18
C GLY A 12 -0.58 7.53 -7.72
N ALA A 13 -0.86 6.59 -8.61
CA ALA A 13 -1.52 5.33 -8.28
C ALA A 13 -0.51 4.24 -7.85
N LEU A 14 -0.93 3.33 -6.97
CA LEU A 14 -0.14 2.17 -6.56
C LEU A 14 0.24 1.32 -7.77
N GLN A 15 1.53 1.04 -7.90
CA GLN A 15 2.08 0.07 -8.83
C GLN A 15 2.23 -1.30 -8.15
N GLU A 16 2.51 -2.33 -8.95
CA GLU A 16 2.81 -3.66 -8.42
C GLU A 16 3.96 -3.63 -7.42
N ALA A 17 3.73 -4.26 -6.28
CA ALA A 17 4.73 -4.40 -5.24
C ALA A 17 5.81 -5.42 -5.62
N LYS A 18 7.00 -5.20 -5.08
CA LYS A 18 8.06 -6.20 -5.06
C LYS A 18 7.83 -7.17 -3.90
N ASP A 19 7.98 -8.45 -4.17
CA ASP A 19 7.80 -9.55 -3.21
C ASP A 19 8.79 -9.56 -2.02
N GLY A 20 9.81 -8.69 -2.03
CA GLY A 20 10.81 -8.61 -0.98
C GLY A 20 10.20 -8.29 0.39
N LEU A 21 9.15 -7.47 0.43
CA LEU A 21 8.49 -7.11 1.69
C LEU A 21 7.78 -8.32 2.33
N ALA A 22 6.99 -9.07 1.54
CA ALA A 22 6.33 -10.27 2.02
C ALA A 22 7.35 -11.32 2.50
N THR A 23 8.45 -11.47 1.76
CA THR A 23 9.56 -12.37 2.15
C THR A 23 10.16 -11.98 3.49
N LEU A 24 10.41 -10.68 3.71
CA LEU A 24 10.96 -10.19 4.96
C LEU A 24 10.00 -10.45 6.12
N ALA A 25 8.73 -10.05 5.98
CA ALA A 25 7.74 -10.16 7.04
C ALA A 25 7.45 -11.62 7.44
N LEU A 26 7.29 -12.52 6.47
CA LEU A 26 7.07 -13.95 6.75
C LEU A 26 8.27 -14.62 7.42
N ARG A 27 9.50 -14.18 7.12
CA ARG A 27 10.72 -14.75 7.71
C ARG A 27 11.01 -14.23 9.11
N THR A 28 10.70 -12.96 9.38
CA THR A 28 11.02 -12.32 10.67
C THR A 28 9.88 -12.41 11.67
N GLY A 29 8.63 -12.63 11.21
CA GLY A 29 7.45 -12.52 12.06
C GLY A 29 7.19 -11.09 12.53
N ALA A 30 7.79 -10.08 11.87
CA ALA A 30 7.60 -8.69 12.25
C ALA A 30 6.18 -8.22 11.89
N ALA A 31 5.55 -7.47 12.81
CA ALA A 31 4.29 -6.81 12.55
C ALA A 31 4.44 -5.72 11.48
N ILE A 32 3.47 -5.67 10.59
CA ILE A 32 3.36 -4.68 9.52
C ILE A 32 2.32 -3.64 9.93
N LEU A 33 2.72 -2.37 9.96
CA LEU A 33 1.80 -1.24 10.11
C LEU A 33 1.56 -0.61 8.72
N PRO A 34 0.37 -0.77 8.11
CA PRO A 34 0.07 -0.20 6.80
C PRO A 34 -0.15 1.32 6.91
N ILE A 35 0.41 2.06 5.94
CA ILE A 35 0.31 3.52 5.87
C ILE A 35 -0.04 3.92 4.43
N GLY A 36 -1.15 4.64 4.26
CA GLY A 36 -1.55 5.25 3.00
C GLY A 36 -1.23 6.75 2.99
N VAL A 37 -0.57 7.23 1.94
CA VAL A 37 -0.23 8.65 1.75
C VAL A 37 -0.94 9.16 0.50
N ASN A 38 -1.87 10.10 0.67
CA ASN A 38 -2.68 10.65 -0.41
C ASN A 38 -2.18 12.03 -0.85
N ASN A 39 -2.29 12.34 -2.15
CA ASN A 39 -2.04 13.65 -2.75
C ASN A 39 -0.61 14.20 -2.67
N SER A 40 0.35 13.40 -2.17
CA SER A 40 1.76 13.79 -2.21
C SER A 40 2.29 13.91 -3.65
N ASP A 41 1.74 13.13 -4.57
CA ASP A 41 1.98 13.19 -6.02
C ASP A 41 1.55 14.52 -6.63
N ALA A 42 0.42 15.08 -6.17
CA ALA A 42 -0.11 16.35 -6.64
C ALA A 42 0.73 17.53 -6.17
N VAL A 43 1.34 17.44 -4.98
CA VAL A 43 2.26 18.45 -4.45
C VAL A 43 3.64 18.36 -5.10
N TRP A 44 4.20 17.15 -5.23
CA TRP A 44 5.54 16.97 -5.80
C TRP A 44 5.61 15.74 -6.73
N PRO A 45 5.19 15.91 -7.99
CA PRO A 45 5.21 14.84 -8.99
C PRO A 45 6.63 14.30 -9.23
N LYS A 46 6.70 13.02 -9.59
CA LYS A 46 7.97 12.38 -10.01
C LYS A 46 8.59 13.15 -11.17
N GLY A 47 9.91 13.35 -11.11
CA GLY A 47 10.67 14.05 -12.15
C GLY A 47 10.72 15.58 -12.01
N ARG A 48 9.87 16.19 -11.17
CA ARG A 48 10.00 17.62 -10.85
C ARG A 48 11.11 17.88 -9.84
N LYS A 49 11.88 18.93 -10.05
CA LYS A 49 12.96 19.37 -9.14
C LYS A 49 12.43 20.06 -7.89
N MET A 50 11.25 20.71 -7.97
CA MET A 50 10.63 21.46 -6.87
C MET A 50 9.13 21.11 -6.75
N PRO A 51 8.56 21.20 -5.53
CA PRO A 51 7.11 21.11 -5.31
C PRO A 51 6.33 22.18 -6.07
N MET A 52 5.06 21.90 -6.36
CA MET A 52 4.12 22.84 -6.96
C MET A 52 3.35 23.57 -5.85
N PRO A 53 3.50 24.89 -5.70
CA PRO A 53 2.78 25.65 -4.68
C PRO A 53 1.30 25.90 -5.03
N PHE A 54 0.93 25.78 -6.31
CA PHE A 54 -0.42 26.02 -6.81
C PHE A 54 -0.85 24.97 -7.86
N PRO A 55 -2.12 24.52 -7.87
CA PRO A 55 -3.11 24.76 -6.81
C PRO A 55 -2.69 24.09 -5.49
N ARG A 56 -3.26 24.55 -4.35
CA ARG A 56 -2.93 23.95 -3.05
C ARG A 56 -3.58 22.58 -2.97
N HIS A 57 -2.80 21.58 -2.57
CA HIS A 57 -3.29 20.22 -2.31
C HIS A 57 -3.06 19.86 -0.85
N THR A 58 -4.05 19.20 -0.24
CA THR A 58 -3.94 18.65 1.12
C THR A 58 -3.35 17.24 1.03
N ILE A 59 -2.19 17.05 1.67
CA ILE A 59 -1.62 15.71 1.88
C ILE A 59 -2.29 15.13 3.12
N SER A 60 -2.88 13.94 2.98
CA SER A 60 -3.43 13.20 4.12
C SER A 60 -2.73 11.85 4.25
N VAL A 61 -2.34 11.53 5.49
CA VAL A 61 -1.78 10.23 5.85
C VAL A 61 -2.81 9.48 6.67
N ARG A 62 -3.13 8.25 6.24
CA ARG A 62 -4.01 7.34 6.96
C ARG A 62 -3.19 6.14 7.41
N ILE A 63 -3.34 5.75 8.67
CA ILE A 63 -2.60 4.65 9.30
C ILE A 63 -3.64 3.57 9.62
N GLY A 64 -3.36 2.33 9.20
CA GLY A 64 -4.23 1.20 9.48
C GLY A 64 -3.75 0.37 10.68
N GLU A 65 -4.38 -0.77 10.88
CA GLU A 65 -4.09 -1.65 12.01
C GLU A 65 -2.85 -2.54 11.77
N PRO A 66 -1.96 -2.71 12.78
CA PRO A 66 -0.88 -3.67 12.72
C PRO A 66 -1.37 -5.10 12.48
N PHE A 67 -0.62 -5.89 11.72
CA PHE A 67 -0.90 -7.32 11.51
C PHE A 67 0.35 -8.11 11.19
N LEU A 68 0.29 -9.44 11.34
CA LEU A 68 1.35 -10.34 10.90
C LEU A 68 1.04 -10.85 9.49
N ALA A 69 2.08 -10.94 8.66
CA ALA A 69 1.94 -11.53 7.32
C ALA A 69 1.53 -13.02 7.39
N ALA A 70 1.84 -13.71 8.49
CA ALA A 70 1.44 -15.10 8.69
C ALA A 70 -0.08 -15.26 8.87
N ASP A 71 -0.76 -14.27 9.46
CA ASP A 71 -2.20 -14.35 9.77
C ASP A 71 -3.09 -14.35 8.52
N VAL A 72 -2.57 -13.81 7.41
CA VAL A 72 -3.28 -13.71 6.12
C VAL A 72 -2.95 -14.86 5.17
N VAL A 73 -2.00 -15.73 5.53
CA VAL A 73 -1.56 -16.85 4.69
C VAL A 73 -2.26 -18.14 5.15
N PRO A 74 -3.00 -18.84 4.27
CA PRO A 74 -3.63 -20.11 4.61
C PRO A 74 -2.59 -21.16 5.04
N PRO A 75 -2.88 -21.97 6.08
CA PRO A 75 -2.03 -23.08 6.48
C PRO A 75 -1.76 -24.04 5.32
N GLY A 76 -0.53 -24.53 5.20
CA GLY A 76 -0.15 -25.45 4.13
C GLY A 76 0.11 -24.80 2.76
N SER A 77 0.00 -23.47 2.65
CA SER A 77 0.41 -22.75 1.44
C SER A 77 1.89 -22.99 1.15
N ASP A 78 2.23 -23.30 -0.12
CA ASP A 78 3.62 -23.35 -0.52
C ASP A 78 4.29 -21.97 -0.43
N ARG A 79 5.62 -21.94 -0.44
CA ARG A 79 6.39 -20.70 -0.27
C ARG A 79 6.05 -19.62 -1.30
N ARG A 80 5.77 -20.00 -2.55
CA ARG A 80 5.46 -19.05 -3.63
C ARG A 80 4.06 -18.47 -3.44
N ALA A 81 3.09 -19.33 -3.14
CA ALA A 81 1.71 -18.94 -2.84
C ALA A 81 1.64 -18.05 -1.60
N ALA A 82 2.26 -18.46 -0.49
CA ALA A 82 2.32 -17.69 0.75
C ALA A 82 2.85 -16.26 0.53
N LYS A 83 3.93 -16.14 -0.24
CA LYS A 83 4.53 -14.85 -0.59
C LYS A 83 3.58 -13.99 -1.42
N SER A 84 2.96 -14.56 -2.46
CA SER A 84 2.02 -13.84 -3.34
C SER A 84 0.77 -13.36 -2.58
N ILE A 85 0.21 -14.22 -1.73
CA ILE A 85 -0.94 -13.92 -0.88
C ILE A 85 -0.59 -12.80 0.10
N ALA A 86 0.53 -12.93 0.81
CA ALA A 86 0.99 -11.91 1.74
C ALA A 86 1.25 -10.56 1.04
N THR A 87 1.92 -10.55 -0.13
CA THR A 87 2.12 -9.33 -0.93
C THR A 87 0.78 -8.68 -1.26
N THR A 88 -0.19 -9.45 -1.75
CA THR A 88 -1.51 -8.95 -2.13
C THR A 88 -2.29 -8.40 -0.93
N ALA A 89 -2.27 -9.10 0.20
CA ALA A 89 -2.93 -8.66 1.43
C ALA A 89 -2.31 -7.38 2.01
N ILE A 90 -0.98 -7.27 2.00
CA ILE A 90 -0.27 -6.06 2.44
C ILE A 90 -0.68 -4.88 1.56
N MET A 91 -0.67 -5.07 0.24
CA MET A 91 -1.00 -4.00 -0.70
C MET A 91 -2.49 -3.63 -0.68
N GLY A 92 -3.38 -4.59 -0.49
CA GLY A 92 -4.81 -4.34 -0.29
C GLY A 92 -5.08 -3.46 0.92
N ARG A 93 -4.46 -3.75 2.07
CA ARG A 93 -4.54 -2.92 3.28
C ARG A 93 -3.97 -1.51 3.09
N ILE A 94 -2.92 -1.35 2.28
CA ILE A 94 -2.43 -0.02 1.92
C ILE A 94 -3.44 0.69 1.01
N ALA A 95 -4.03 -0.01 0.04
CA ALA A 95 -5.01 0.54 -0.89
C ALA A 95 -6.31 0.99 -0.21
N GLU A 96 -6.76 0.30 0.85
CA GLU A 96 -7.88 0.70 1.71
C GLU A 96 -7.68 2.09 2.35
N LEU A 97 -6.44 2.42 2.70
CA LEU A 97 -6.06 3.70 3.29
C LEU A 97 -5.93 4.82 2.25
N LEU A 98 -6.08 4.50 0.96
CA LEU A 98 -5.92 5.42 -0.14
C LEU A 98 -7.28 5.82 -0.76
N ASP A 99 -7.34 7.08 -1.19
CA ASP A 99 -8.42 7.58 -2.04
C ASP A 99 -8.46 6.80 -3.35
N GLN A 100 -9.65 6.67 -3.93
CA GLN A 100 -9.90 5.83 -5.10
C GLN A 100 -8.89 6.04 -6.24
N ARG A 101 -8.50 7.31 -6.51
CA ARG A 101 -7.54 7.67 -7.57
C ARG A 101 -6.13 7.08 -7.36
N HIS A 102 -5.75 6.78 -6.13
CA HIS A 102 -4.40 6.28 -5.79
C HIS A 102 -4.35 4.75 -5.68
N ARG A 103 -5.47 4.04 -5.68
CA ARG A 103 -5.49 2.59 -5.39
C ARG A 103 -4.84 1.73 -6.47
N GLY A 104 -4.72 2.24 -7.70
CA GLY A 104 -4.00 1.60 -8.79
C GLY A 104 -4.43 0.15 -9.03
N VAL A 105 -3.44 -0.73 -9.24
CA VAL A 105 -3.68 -2.17 -9.53
C VAL A 105 -4.37 -2.93 -8.39
N TYR A 106 -4.42 -2.35 -7.18
CA TYR A 106 -5.04 -2.96 -6.00
C TYR A 106 -6.45 -2.43 -5.73
N GLY A 107 -7.01 -1.57 -6.60
CA GLY A 107 -8.34 -1.00 -6.41
C GLY A 107 -9.47 -2.04 -6.31
N GLY A 108 -9.35 -3.17 -7.01
CA GLY A 108 -10.32 -4.27 -6.96
C GLY A 108 -10.08 -5.30 -5.85
N VAL A 109 -8.99 -5.15 -5.07
CA VAL A 109 -8.66 -6.03 -3.93
C VAL A 109 -9.29 -5.49 -2.64
N VAL A 110 -9.68 -4.22 -2.61
CA VAL A 110 -10.37 -3.58 -1.49
C VAL A 110 -11.76 -4.21 -1.35
N SER A 111 -12.02 -4.85 -0.21
CA SER A 111 -13.36 -5.33 0.12
C SER A 111 -14.25 -4.12 0.44
N ASP A 112 -15.50 -4.13 -0.04
CA ASP A 112 -16.44 -2.98 0.00
C ASP A 112 -16.98 -2.65 1.41
N GLU A 113 -16.26 -3.03 2.47
CA GLU A 113 -16.77 -3.06 3.85
C GLU A 113 -16.09 -2.02 4.77
N ALA A 114 -15.56 -0.93 4.19
CA ALA A 114 -15.03 0.21 4.93
C ALA A 114 -15.72 1.52 4.52
N ALA A 115 -17.05 1.55 4.62
CA ALA A 115 -17.78 2.79 4.81
C ALA A 115 -18.23 2.87 6.28
N PRO A 116 -17.54 3.61 7.16
CA PRO A 116 -18.21 4.19 8.31
C PRO A 116 -19.05 5.37 7.81
N GLY A 117 -20.33 5.36 8.15
CA GLY A 117 -21.33 6.29 7.66
C GLY A 117 -21.21 7.73 8.17
N ALA A 118 -22.04 8.56 7.52
CA ALA A 118 -22.50 9.91 7.88
C ALA A 118 -21.44 11.01 8.03
#